data_AF-A0A939X1W7-F1
#
_entry.id   AF-A0A939X1W7-F1
#
_cell.length_a   1.000
_cell.length_b   1.000
_cell.length_c   1.000
_cell.angle_alpha   90.00
_cell.angle_beta   90.00
_cell.angle_gamma   90.00
#
_symmetry.space_group_name_H-M   'P 1'
#
loop_
_entity.id
_entity.type
_entity.pdbx_description
1 polymer ?
#
loop_
_entity_poly.entity_id
_entity_poly.type
_entity_poly.pdbx_seq_one_letter_code
_entity_poly.pdbx_strand_id
1 'polypeptide(L)'
;MRKPFLFFLLVFMCVPLVFSQSAANGNVDQSFLNDFVCRNWTTADGLPGMTITAIMQDSKGYLYIGTYDGLVRFDGVEFVNFTRTIDPKYDFASVRSIFQDAHDNLWVGHNDEGVTRISSDGEIRRFTTDDGLAHNSVRAICEDKEHNIWFGTASGICYMTPSGEIVVPHGLEELGQETIQVSQLYCDTAGRVWISTAIENDLFVYSDKKFERFTGITKIENPSVNEVTQDKSGAFWFGVAPHFAVRIKDTEETVFNLEHDHLEGTVVNGIIQDSAGDYWFASDSGITIIHNGIYTYYDKRNGIADDYINEIFEDREGNIWIAYNRGGIEKMSQGKFRTITMPIAVNAICEDKLRGVTWLGADDGIYCYKDNVFIENEVTELCKSSRIRHVGMTPDGELLISAYSGISQVRVMPNDEITVWTVQDGLAGLKCRVAIKTSDGDYYVGTTQGLSIIDHEDGSFTNITREDGFENEFIMCLFEDNQGRVWVGTDGGGIYILKDKKIVKHYTTHQGLAGNVIFKVSYL
;
A
#
# COMPACT_ATOMS: atom_id res chain seq x y z
N MET A 1 -69.47 10.70 31.69
CA MET A 1 -68.04 10.32 31.84
C MET A 1 -67.50 9.90 30.48
N ARG A 2 -66.91 10.85 29.74
CA ARG A 2 -66.21 10.62 28.48
C ARG A 2 -64.73 10.95 28.74
N LYS A 3 -63.83 9.98 28.56
CA LYS A 3 -62.37 10.19 28.62
C LYS A 3 -61.89 10.73 27.27
N PRO A 4 -60.95 11.70 27.22
CA PRO A 4 -60.42 12.21 25.97
C PRO A 4 -59.31 11.29 25.45
N PHE A 5 -59.32 11.07 24.13
CA PHE A 5 -58.21 10.48 23.38
C PHE A 5 -57.09 11.52 23.26
N LEU A 6 -55.90 11.19 23.75
CA LEU A 6 -54.70 12.00 23.59
C LEU A 6 -54.06 11.62 22.23
N PHE A 7 -54.07 12.56 21.28
CA PHE A 7 -53.41 12.43 19.99
C PHE A 7 -51.91 12.67 20.21
N PHE A 8 -51.07 11.64 20.11
CA PHE A 8 -49.62 11.79 20.10
C PHE A 8 -49.19 12.19 18.67
N LEU A 9 -48.87 13.47 18.49
CA LEU A 9 -48.26 13.98 17.27
C LEU A 9 -46.77 13.59 17.29
N LEU A 10 -46.41 12.51 16.58
CA LEU A 10 -45.02 12.13 16.34
C LEU A 10 -44.43 13.10 15.31
N VAL A 11 -43.78 14.15 15.81
CA VAL A 11 -42.92 15.02 14.99
C VAL A 11 -41.65 14.21 14.67
N PHE A 12 -41.56 13.69 13.45
CA PHE A 12 -40.30 13.22 12.89
C PHE A 12 -39.39 14.44 12.67
N MET A 13 -38.55 14.75 13.66
CA MET A 13 -37.36 15.56 13.41
C MET A 13 -36.43 14.72 12.54
N CYS A 14 -36.46 14.95 11.22
CA CYS A 14 -35.33 14.64 10.35
C CYS A 14 -34.17 15.53 10.81
N VAL A 15 -33.30 14.98 11.65
CA VAL A 15 -31.98 15.54 11.87
C VAL A 15 -31.19 15.21 10.60
N PRO A 16 -30.74 16.19 9.79
CA PRO A 16 -29.80 15.88 8.74
C PRO A 16 -28.56 15.30 9.41
N LEU A 17 -28.13 14.12 8.98
CA LEU A 17 -26.81 13.58 9.29
C LEU A 17 -25.79 14.56 8.70
N VAL A 18 -25.47 15.58 9.48
CA VAL A 18 -24.27 16.38 9.32
C VAL A 18 -23.13 15.42 9.62
N PHE A 19 -22.47 14.92 8.58
CA PHE A 19 -21.16 14.31 8.72
C PHE A 19 -20.24 15.37 9.32
N SER A 20 -20.08 15.31 10.63
CA SER A 20 -19.10 16.07 11.38
C SER A 20 -17.73 15.71 10.83
N GLN A 21 -17.00 16.71 10.34
CA GLN A 21 -15.55 16.65 10.18
C GLN A 21 -14.94 16.11 11.47
N SER A 22 -14.50 14.86 11.46
CA SER A 22 -13.53 14.33 12.42
C SER A 22 -12.18 14.21 11.71
N ALA A 23 -11.72 15.32 11.13
CA ALA A 23 -10.38 15.45 10.57
C ALA A 23 -9.55 16.47 11.38
N ALA A 24 -9.79 16.54 12.68
CA ALA A 24 -8.97 17.31 13.61
C ALA A 24 -8.64 16.41 14.81
N ASN A 25 -7.41 15.90 14.81
CA ASN A 25 -6.72 15.16 15.88
C ASN A 25 -6.95 13.64 16.02
N GLY A 26 -7.43 12.95 14.99
CA GLY A 26 -7.20 11.50 14.87
C GLY A 26 -5.83 11.25 14.25
N ASN A 27 -5.02 10.34 14.81
CA ASN A 27 -3.83 9.84 14.10
C ASN A 27 -4.28 9.39 12.70
N VAL A 28 -3.88 10.13 11.67
CA VAL A 28 -4.09 9.72 10.28
C VAL A 28 -3.34 8.41 10.10
N ASP A 29 -4.05 7.35 9.71
CA ASP A 29 -3.44 6.03 9.52
C ASP A 29 -2.61 6.02 8.23
N GLN A 30 -1.36 6.48 8.35
CA GLN A 30 -0.37 6.40 7.27
C GLN A 30 0.14 4.98 7.02
N SER A 31 -0.47 3.96 7.63
CA SER A 31 -0.05 2.57 7.46
C SER A 31 -0.77 1.83 6.35
N PHE A 32 -1.79 2.42 5.70
CA PHE A 32 -2.50 1.78 4.59
C PHE A 32 -1.54 1.36 3.46
N LEU A 33 -0.62 2.23 3.04
CA LEU A 33 0.38 1.87 2.02
C LEU A 33 1.45 0.88 2.52
N ASN A 34 1.58 0.63 3.83
CA ASN A 34 2.52 -0.38 4.35
C ASN A 34 2.09 -1.81 4.02
N ASP A 35 0.82 -1.99 3.66
CA ASP A 35 0.30 -3.28 3.20
C ASP A 35 0.52 -3.48 1.68
N PHE A 36 1.13 -2.51 0.99
CA PHE A 36 1.52 -2.61 -0.42
C PHE A 36 3.03 -2.82 -0.58
N VAL A 37 3.40 -3.61 -1.58
CA VAL A 37 4.76 -3.71 -2.09
C VAL A 37 4.86 -2.80 -3.31
N CYS A 38 5.61 -1.72 -3.18
CA CYS A 38 5.82 -0.77 -4.25
C CYS A 38 7.08 -1.11 -5.05
N ARG A 39 6.98 -1.02 -6.38
CA ARG A 39 8.11 -1.05 -7.29
C ARG A 39 8.02 0.13 -8.23
N ASN A 40 9.06 0.95 -8.25
CA ASN A 40 9.19 2.09 -9.16
C ASN A 40 10.16 1.73 -10.28
N TRP A 41 9.84 2.14 -11.52
CA TRP A 41 10.72 2.06 -12.67
C TRP A 41 11.02 3.45 -13.20
N THR A 42 12.31 3.72 -13.36
CA THR A 42 12.86 4.97 -13.87
C THR A 42 13.72 4.72 -15.10
N THR A 43 14.40 5.76 -15.59
CA THR A 43 15.43 5.63 -16.63
C THR A 43 16.60 4.72 -16.22
N ALA A 44 16.85 4.55 -14.91
CA ALA A 44 17.83 3.58 -14.42
C ALA A 44 17.40 2.12 -14.68
N ASP A 45 16.10 1.88 -14.85
CA ASP A 45 15.51 0.55 -15.08
C ASP A 45 15.18 0.27 -16.55
N GLY A 46 15.51 1.19 -17.46
CA GLY A 46 15.33 1.05 -18.91
C GLY A 46 14.13 1.77 -19.51
N LEU A 47 13.34 2.49 -18.70
CA LEU A 47 12.31 3.39 -19.20
C LEU A 47 12.97 4.55 -19.97
N PRO A 48 12.57 4.89 -21.21
CA PRO A 48 13.29 5.89 -22.00
C PRO A 48 13.16 7.33 -21.49
N GLY A 49 12.08 7.66 -20.76
CA GLY A 49 11.84 8.99 -20.22
C GLY A 49 11.09 8.93 -18.89
N MET A 50 11.37 9.88 -17.98
CA MET A 50 10.79 9.90 -16.62
C MET A 50 9.43 10.60 -16.55
N THR A 51 9.05 11.31 -17.61
CA THR A 51 7.76 11.99 -17.69
C THR A 51 6.76 11.13 -18.44
N ILE A 52 5.85 10.55 -17.68
CA ILE A 52 4.81 9.67 -18.20
C ILE A 52 3.53 10.47 -18.38
N THR A 53 3.07 10.58 -19.62
CA THR A 53 1.90 11.38 -20.00
C THR A 53 0.62 10.55 -20.08
N ALA A 54 0.76 9.25 -20.32
CA ALA A 54 -0.34 8.30 -20.37
C ALA A 54 0.14 6.90 -19.96
N ILE A 55 -0.73 6.09 -19.38
CA ILE A 55 -0.48 4.67 -19.11
C ILE A 55 -1.77 3.86 -19.21
N MET A 56 -1.71 2.71 -19.88
CA MET A 56 -2.88 1.85 -20.10
C MET A 56 -2.45 0.38 -20.20
N GLN A 57 -3.29 -0.53 -19.70
CA GLN A 57 -3.15 -1.97 -19.98
C GLN A 57 -4.01 -2.38 -21.20
N ASP A 58 -3.41 -3.07 -22.17
CA ASP A 58 -4.12 -3.61 -23.32
C ASP A 58 -4.86 -4.93 -23.02
N SER A 59 -5.62 -5.40 -24.00
CA SER A 59 -6.38 -6.64 -23.94
C SER A 59 -5.54 -7.91 -23.78
N LYS A 60 -4.24 -7.84 -24.11
CA LYS A 60 -3.26 -8.92 -24.02
C LYS A 60 -2.46 -8.87 -22.71
N GLY A 61 -2.64 -7.82 -21.89
CA GLY A 61 -1.99 -7.63 -20.60
C GLY A 61 -0.73 -6.77 -20.63
N TYR A 62 -0.28 -6.31 -21.81
CA TYR A 62 0.86 -5.39 -21.91
C TYR A 62 0.47 -4.00 -21.44
N LEU A 63 1.41 -3.29 -20.81
CA LEU A 63 1.25 -1.88 -20.56
C LEU A 63 1.77 -1.08 -21.74
N TYR A 64 1.02 -0.06 -22.14
CA TYR A 64 1.46 0.99 -23.05
C TYR A 64 1.62 2.28 -22.27
N ILE A 65 2.76 2.92 -22.46
CA ILE A 65 3.21 4.08 -21.70
C ILE A 65 3.52 5.18 -22.70
N GLY A 66 2.87 6.32 -22.51
CA GLY A 66 3.09 7.54 -23.27
C GLY A 66 4.20 8.35 -22.64
N THR A 67 5.15 8.79 -23.46
CA THR A 67 6.24 9.68 -23.04
C THR A 67 6.41 10.80 -24.07
N TYR A 68 7.15 11.85 -23.70
CA TYR A 68 7.55 12.87 -24.67
C TYR A 68 8.43 12.32 -25.80
N ASP A 69 9.18 11.25 -25.54
CA ASP A 69 10.10 10.62 -26.49
C ASP A 69 9.45 9.53 -27.36
N GLY A 70 8.19 9.20 -27.10
CA GLY A 70 7.41 8.24 -27.89
C GLY A 70 6.58 7.27 -27.06
N LEU A 71 6.12 6.22 -27.73
CA LEU A 71 5.31 5.15 -27.14
C LEU A 71 6.21 4.01 -26.66
N VAL A 72 5.93 3.49 -25.47
CA VAL A 72 6.66 2.37 -24.88
C VAL A 72 5.69 1.26 -24.54
N ARG A 73 6.04 0.01 -24.83
CA ARG A 73 5.33 -1.17 -24.32
C ARG A 73 6.15 -1.87 -23.26
N PHE A 74 5.49 -2.29 -22.19
CA PHE A 74 6.11 -2.97 -21.07
C PHE A 74 5.36 -4.27 -20.74
N ASP A 75 6.10 -5.33 -20.50
CA ASP A 75 5.56 -6.67 -20.19
C ASP A 75 5.73 -7.09 -18.72
N GLY A 76 6.21 -6.17 -17.88
CA GLY A 76 6.56 -6.45 -16.48
C GLY A 76 8.06 -6.67 -16.25
N VAL A 77 8.83 -6.90 -17.32
CA VAL A 77 10.28 -7.13 -17.26
C VAL A 77 11.04 -6.23 -18.24
N GLU A 78 10.63 -6.17 -19.50
CA GLU A 78 11.33 -5.46 -20.58
C GLU A 78 10.51 -4.30 -21.15
N PHE A 79 11.18 -3.18 -21.38
CA PHE A 79 10.63 -2.04 -22.11
C PHE A 79 10.98 -2.14 -23.60
N VAL A 80 9.95 -2.08 -24.45
CA VAL A 80 10.07 -2.02 -25.91
C VAL A 80 9.63 -0.65 -26.37
N ASN A 81 10.58 0.12 -26.90
CA ASN A 81 10.31 1.48 -27.38
C ASN A 81 9.84 1.43 -28.83
N PHE A 82 8.79 2.19 -29.14
CA PHE A 82 8.34 2.45 -30.50
C PHE A 82 8.70 3.88 -30.86
N THR A 83 9.82 4.03 -31.56
CA THR A 83 10.36 5.33 -31.97
C THR A 83 10.82 5.31 -33.43
N ARG A 84 10.85 6.49 -34.03
CA ARG A 84 11.31 6.68 -35.42
C ARG A 84 12.75 6.23 -35.63
N THR A 85 13.57 6.28 -34.57
CA THR A 85 14.97 5.86 -34.57
C THR A 85 15.12 4.35 -34.66
N ILE A 86 14.14 3.59 -34.17
CA ILE A 86 14.11 2.11 -34.23
C ILE A 86 13.56 1.64 -35.57
N ASP A 87 12.40 2.17 -35.98
CA ASP A 87 11.79 1.92 -37.29
C ASP A 87 11.11 3.22 -37.73
N PRO A 88 11.40 3.74 -38.95
CA PRO A 88 10.77 4.95 -39.46
C PRO A 88 9.23 4.93 -39.46
N LYS A 89 8.60 3.75 -39.46
CA LYS A 89 7.13 3.63 -39.37
C LYS A 89 6.59 4.01 -37.98
N TYR A 90 7.40 3.92 -36.93
CA TYR A 90 7.05 4.25 -35.54
C TYR A 90 7.33 5.73 -35.25
N ASP A 91 6.76 6.61 -36.07
CA ASP A 91 6.95 8.06 -35.95
C ASP A 91 6.11 8.65 -34.79
N PHE A 92 6.19 8.07 -33.60
CA PHE A 92 5.48 8.57 -32.42
C PHE A 92 6.35 9.61 -31.73
N ALA A 93 6.01 10.89 -31.85
CA ALA A 93 6.61 11.94 -31.04
C ALA A 93 5.59 12.45 -30.01
N SER A 94 6.06 12.74 -28.80
CA SER A 94 5.28 13.45 -27.79
C SER A 94 3.87 12.88 -27.56
N VAL A 95 3.82 11.60 -27.18
CA VAL A 95 2.56 10.90 -26.87
C VAL A 95 1.88 11.61 -25.70
N ARG A 96 0.57 11.81 -25.80
CA ARG A 96 -0.22 12.52 -24.78
C ARG A 96 -1.41 11.71 -24.26
N SER A 97 -1.99 10.85 -25.09
CA SER A 97 -3.10 9.99 -24.70
C SER A 97 -2.97 8.65 -25.42
N ILE A 98 -3.42 7.59 -24.76
CA ILE A 98 -3.41 6.23 -25.30
C ILE A 98 -4.76 5.60 -24.97
N PHE A 99 -5.38 4.97 -25.96
CA PHE A 99 -6.66 4.29 -25.79
C PHE A 99 -6.69 3.02 -26.64
N GLN A 100 -7.26 1.94 -26.14
CA GLN A 100 -7.55 0.74 -26.92
C GLN A 100 -9.05 0.65 -27.16
N ASP A 101 -9.45 0.55 -28.43
CA ASP A 101 -10.86 0.37 -28.79
C ASP A 101 -11.34 -1.09 -28.64
N ALA A 102 -12.65 -1.27 -28.74
CA ALA A 102 -13.31 -2.57 -28.64
C ALA A 102 -12.89 -3.59 -29.73
N HIS A 103 -12.16 -3.16 -30.75
CA HIS A 103 -11.63 -3.98 -31.84
C HIS A 103 -10.12 -4.23 -31.72
N ASP A 104 -9.55 -3.99 -30.53
CA ASP A 104 -8.15 -4.13 -30.19
C ASP A 104 -7.19 -3.19 -30.97
N ASN A 105 -7.70 -2.11 -31.60
CA ASN A 105 -6.83 -1.10 -32.19
C ASN A 105 -6.33 -0.16 -31.09
N LEU A 106 -5.05 0.19 -31.16
CA LEU A 106 -4.43 1.16 -30.29
C LEU A 106 -4.49 2.55 -30.94
N TRP A 107 -5.03 3.52 -30.23
CA TRP A 107 -5.08 4.92 -30.60
C TRP A 107 -4.10 5.70 -29.74
N VAL A 108 -3.24 6.47 -30.40
CA VAL A 108 -2.16 7.23 -29.77
C VAL A 108 -2.31 8.69 -30.16
N GLY A 109 -2.72 9.52 -29.20
CA GLY A 109 -2.83 10.97 -29.38
C GLY A 109 -1.49 11.65 -29.13
N HIS A 110 -1.18 12.65 -29.96
CA HIS A 110 0.08 13.38 -29.91
C HIS A 110 -0.15 14.85 -29.52
N ASN A 111 0.87 15.51 -28.97
CA ASN A 111 0.76 16.93 -28.62
C ASN A 111 0.57 17.84 -29.85
N ASP A 112 1.12 17.51 -31.02
CA ASP A 112 1.04 18.38 -32.22
C ASP A 112 0.95 17.63 -33.56
N GLU A 113 0.93 16.30 -33.56
CA GLU A 113 1.04 15.46 -34.77
C GLU A 113 -0.24 14.67 -35.10
N GLY A 114 -1.36 14.98 -34.45
CA GLY A 114 -2.65 14.34 -34.66
C GLY A 114 -2.81 13.06 -33.84
N VAL A 115 -3.52 12.07 -34.40
CA VAL A 115 -3.72 10.76 -33.78
C VAL A 115 -3.19 9.66 -34.68
N THR A 116 -2.48 8.70 -34.10
CA THR A 116 -2.00 7.51 -34.79
C THR A 116 -2.82 6.29 -34.34
N ARG A 117 -3.36 5.54 -35.29
CA ARG A 117 -3.98 4.23 -35.05
C ARG A 117 -3.00 3.12 -35.41
N ILE A 118 -2.81 2.18 -34.50
CA ILE A 118 -2.17 0.89 -34.74
C ILE A 118 -3.28 -0.16 -34.71
N SER A 119 -3.61 -0.75 -35.85
CA SER A 119 -4.63 -1.79 -35.88
C SER A 119 -4.14 -3.11 -35.28
N SER A 120 -5.08 -3.99 -34.97
CA SER A 120 -4.78 -5.29 -34.36
C SER A 120 -3.88 -6.20 -35.23
N ASP A 121 -3.83 -5.98 -36.54
CA ASP A 121 -2.91 -6.62 -37.50
C ASP A 121 -1.55 -5.91 -37.65
N GLY A 122 -1.38 -4.74 -37.02
CA GLY A 122 -0.14 -3.98 -36.98
C GLY A 122 -0.02 -2.85 -38.02
N GLU A 123 -1.05 -2.59 -38.82
CA GLU A 123 -1.06 -1.43 -39.73
C GLU A 123 -1.07 -0.12 -38.93
N ILE A 124 -0.25 0.83 -39.34
CA ILE A 124 -0.08 2.13 -38.66
C ILE A 124 -0.59 3.22 -39.60
N ARG A 125 -1.56 3.99 -39.14
CA ARG A 125 -2.10 5.13 -39.89
C ARG A 125 -2.22 6.36 -39.00
N ARG A 126 -1.73 7.48 -39.50
CA ARG A 126 -1.90 8.80 -38.88
C ARG A 126 -3.08 9.54 -39.48
N PHE A 127 -3.76 10.30 -38.63
CA PHE A 127 -4.82 11.22 -38.99
C PHE A 127 -4.47 12.60 -38.46
N THR A 128 -4.71 13.62 -39.28
CA THR A 128 -4.41 15.03 -38.99
C THR A 128 -5.61 15.92 -39.32
N THR A 129 -5.45 17.24 -39.20
CA THR A 129 -6.42 18.22 -39.72
C THR A 129 -6.73 18.04 -41.20
N ASP A 130 -5.80 17.50 -41.99
CA ASP A 130 -6.02 17.22 -43.41
C ASP A 130 -7.01 16.05 -43.63
N ASP A 131 -7.16 15.18 -42.63
CA ASP A 131 -8.13 14.08 -42.61
C ASP A 131 -9.47 14.47 -41.96
N GLY A 132 -9.56 15.68 -41.38
CA GLY A 132 -10.77 16.20 -40.73
C GLY A 132 -10.71 16.29 -39.20
N LEU A 133 -9.56 16.04 -38.55
CA LEU A 133 -9.42 16.33 -37.12
C LEU A 133 -9.65 17.81 -36.83
N ALA A 134 -10.27 18.12 -35.69
CA ALA A 134 -10.48 19.50 -35.25
C ALA A 134 -9.15 20.25 -35.01
N HIS A 135 -8.15 19.57 -34.44
CA HIS A 135 -6.81 20.09 -34.22
C HIS A 135 -5.81 18.93 -34.07
N ASN A 136 -4.53 19.15 -34.40
CA ASN A 136 -3.48 18.11 -34.33
C ASN A 136 -2.96 17.83 -32.91
N SER A 137 -3.40 18.61 -31.92
CA SER A 137 -3.07 18.38 -30.51
C SER A 137 -4.18 17.56 -29.87
N VAL A 138 -3.97 16.24 -29.77
CA VAL A 138 -4.96 15.27 -29.29
C VAL A 138 -4.67 14.93 -27.83
N ARG A 139 -5.54 15.41 -26.93
CA ARG A 139 -5.33 15.40 -25.48
C ARG A 139 -6.02 14.24 -24.79
N ALA A 140 -7.16 13.80 -25.31
CA ALA A 140 -7.96 12.73 -24.74
C ALA A 140 -8.63 11.90 -25.84
N ILE A 141 -8.81 10.61 -25.58
CA ILE A 141 -9.44 9.67 -26.51
C ILE A 141 -10.37 8.78 -25.71
N CYS A 142 -11.59 8.58 -26.20
CA CYS A 142 -12.51 7.57 -25.65
C CYS A 142 -13.35 6.96 -26.76
N GLU A 143 -14.03 5.85 -26.48
CA GLU A 143 -14.97 5.21 -27.38
C GLU A 143 -16.38 5.30 -26.80
N ASP A 144 -17.36 5.65 -27.64
CA ASP A 144 -18.77 5.60 -27.25
C ASP A 144 -19.42 4.25 -27.54
N LYS A 145 -20.69 4.09 -27.15
CA LYS A 145 -21.43 2.83 -27.36
C LYS A 145 -21.78 2.52 -28.82
N GLU A 146 -21.65 3.48 -29.72
CA GLU A 146 -21.82 3.28 -31.16
C GLU A 146 -20.49 2.91 -31.84
N HIS A 147 -19.42 2.71 -31.06
CA HIS A 147 -18.06 2.48 -31.52
C HIS A 147 -17.48 3.66 -32.31
N ASN A 148 -17.95 4.88 -32.03
CA ASN A 148 -17.26 6.08 -32.49
C ASN A 148 -16.06 6.34 -31.57
N ILE A 149 -14.93 6.66 -32.17
CA ILE A 149 -13.71 7.02 -31.42
C ILE A 149 -13.64 8.54 -31.32
N TRP A 150 -13.83 9.07 -30.12
CA TRP A 150 -13.84 10.49 -29.83
C TRP A 150 -12.43 11.01 -29.57
N PHE A 151 -12.12 12.17 -30.14
CA PHE A 151 -10.86 12.88 -29.98
C PHE A 151 -11.10 14.25 -29.37
N GLY A 152 -10.65 14.42 -28.14
CA GLY A 152 -10.58 15.70 -27.45
C GLY A 152 -9.30 16.40 -27.85
N THR A 153 -9.41 17.62 -28.39
CA THR A 153 -8.25 18.34 -28.94
C THR A 153 -8.00 19.66 -28.22
N ALA A 154 -6.84 20.27 -28.44
CA ALA A 154 -6.53 21.60 -27.91
C ALA A 154 -7.44 22.72 -28.47
N SER A 155 -8.18 22.47 -29.55
CA SER A 155 -9.16 23.39 -30.12
C SER A 155 -10.25 22.62 -30.85
N GLY A 156 -11.27 22.20 -30.10
CA GLY A 156 -12.46 21.53 -30.59
C GLY A 156 -12.49 20.05 -30.25
N ILE A 157 -13.55 19.40 -30.70
CA ILE A 157 -13.80 17.98 -30.52
C ILE A 157 -14.26 17.38 -31.85
N CYS A 158 -13.88 16.13 -32.10
CA CYS A 158 -14.35 15.37 -33.25
C CYS A 158 -14.41 13.89 -32.89
N TYR A 159 -15.07 13.07 -33.70
CA TYR A 159 -15.04 11.62 -33.56
C TYR A 159 -14.91 10.93 -34.91
N MET A 160 -14.29 9.75 -34.92
CA MET A 160 -14.27 8.87 -36.08
C MET A 160 -15.39 7.85 -35.97
N THR A 161 -16.22 7.77 -37.01
CA THR A 161 -17.25 6.74 -37.12
C THR A 161 -16.64 5.35 -37.36
N PRO A 162 -17.37 4.25 -37.12
CA PRO A 162 -16.92 2.90 -37.49
C PRO A 162 -16.55 2.74 -38.97
N SER A 163 -17.08 3.61 -39.85
CA SER A 163 -16.75 3.63 -41.27
C SER A 163 -15.41 4.31 -41.60
N GLY A 164 -14.81 5.00 -40.63
CA GLY A 164 -13.55 5.73 -40.78
C GLY A 164 -13.70 7.21 -41.13
N GLU A 165 -14.92 7.74 -41.21
CA GLU A 165 -15.18 9.17 -41.40
C GLU A 165 -14.97 9.95 -40.10
N ILE A 166 -14.19 11.03 -40.14
CA ILE A 166 -14.01 11.96 -39.02
C ILE A 166 -15.07 13.07 -39.11
N VAL A 167 -15.83 13.24 -38.03
CA VAL A 167 -16.96 14.17 -37.95
C VAL A 167 -16.74 15.14 -36.79
N VAL A 168 -16.93 16.43 -37.06
CA VAL A 168 -17.02 17.48 -36.02
C VAL A 168 -18.49 17.63 -35.65
N PRO A 169 -18.90 17.29 -34.42
CA PRO A 169 -20.29 17.46 -33.99
C PRO A 169 -20.69 18.94 -33.92
N HIS A 170 -21.90 19.25 -34.38
CA HIS A 170 -22.50 20.59 -34.28
C HIS A 170 -23.24 20.79 -32.94
N GLY A 171 -23.50 22.05 -32.58
CA GLY A 171 -24.34 22.43 -31.45
C GLY A 171 -23.60 23.13 -30.30
N LEU A 172 -22.26 23.16 -30.30
CA LEU A 172 -21.49 23.96 -29.32
C LEU A 172 -21.74 25.46 -29.50
N GLU A 173 -21.95 25.89 -30.74
CA GLU A 173 -22.28 27.27 -31.11
C GLU A 173 -23.59 27.74 -30.46
N GLU A 174 -24.57 26.85 -30.28
CA GLU A 174 -25.83 27.14 -29.59
C GLU A 174 -25.63 27.39 -28.09
N LEU A 175 -24.53 26.87 -27.52
CA LEU A 175 -24.10 27.09 -26.15
C LEU A 175 -23.13 28.28 -26.02
N GLY A 176 -22.98 29.08 -27.08
CA GLY A 176 -22.09 30.24 -27.11
C GLY A 176 -20.60 29.89 -27.20
N GLN A 177 -20.27 28.66 -27.63
CA GLN A 177 -18.90 28.19 -27.76
C GLN A 177 -18.53 28.04 -29.24
N GLU A 178 -17.60 28.84 -29.74
CA GLU A 178 -17.05 28.67 -31.10
C GLU A 178 -16.11 27.47 -31.18
N THR A 179 -15.33 27.26 -30.11
CA THR A 179 -14.42 26.14 -29.92
C THR A 179 -14.26 25.89 -28.42
N ILE A 180 -13.79 24.70 -28.04
CA ILE A 180 -13.50 24.32 -26.65
C ILE A 180 -12.11 23.71 -26.58
N GLN A 181 -11.38 23.95 -25.49
CA GLN A 181 -10.17 23.21 -25.19
C GLN A 181 -10.56 21.98 -24.39
N VAL A 182 -10.42 20.78 -24.97
CA VAL A 182 -10.76 19.56 -24.24
C VAL A 182 -9.57 19.15 -23.36
N SER A 183 -9.83 18.92 -22.07
CA SER A 183 -8.83 18.38 -21.14
C SER A 183 -8.96 16.86 -21.02
N GLN A 184 -10.18 16.35 -20.86
CA GLN A 184 -10.49 14.93 -20.70
C GLN A 184 -11.80 14.56 -21.39
N LEU A 185 -11.91 13.28 -21.75
CA LEU A 185 -13.12 12.67 -22.30
C LEU A 185 -13.47 11.41 -21.53
N TYR A 186 -14.76 11.22 -21.27
CA TYR A 186 -15.26 10.02 -20.61
C TYR A 186 -16.59 9.57 -21.23
N CYS A 187 -16.68 8.32 -21.69
CA CYS A 187 -17.96 7.74 -22.08
C CYS A 187 -18.57 7.01 -20.88
N ASP A 188 -19.75 7.44 -20.45
CA ASP A 188 -20.43 6.80 -19.32
C ASP A 188 -21.17 5.52 -19.69
N THR A 189 -21.66 4.81 -18.66
CA THR A 189 -22.43 3.58 -18.83
C THR A 189 -23.79 3.76 -19.52
N ALA A 190 -24.27 4.98 -19.74
CA ALA A 190 -25.45 5.26 -20.56
C ALA A 190 -25.09 5.44 -22.04
N GLY A 191 -23.83 5.75 -22.36
CA GLY A 191 -23.33 6.02 -23.71
C GLY A 191 -23.22 7.51 -24.02
N ARG A 192 -23.25 8.36 -22.99
CA ARG A 192 -23.06 9.81 -23.14
C ARG A 192 -21.57 10.12 -23.03
N VAL A 193 -21.10 11.05 -23.85
CA VAL A 193 -19.71 11.49 -23.84
C VAL A 193 -19.60 12.76 -23.01
N TRP A 194 -18.90 12.67 -21.89
CA TRP A 194 -18.55 13.78 -21.01
C TRP A 194 -17.27 14.44 -21.49
N ILE A 195 -17.28 15.77 -21.47
CA ILE A 195 -16.23 16.60 -22.07
C ILE A 195 -15.83 17.65 -21.04
N SER A 196 -14.69 17.40 -20.40
CA SER A 196 -14.06 18.32 -19.47
C SER A 196 -13.21 19.34 -20.22
N THR A 197 -13.22 20.59 -19.77
CA THR A 197 -12.38 21.65 -20.34
C THR A 197 -11.36 22.23 -19.35
N ALA A 198 -11.48 21.89 -18.06
CA ALA A 198 -10.76 22.54 -16.96
C ALA A 198 -11.00 24.07 -16.84
N ILE A 199 -12.03 24.60 -17.52
CA ILE A 199 -12.48 25.98 -17.41
C ILE A 199 -13.69 26.02 -16.45
N GLU A 200 -13.76 27.08 -15.64
CA GLU A 200 -14.87 27.29 -14.71
C GLU A 200 -16.23 27.21 -15.40
N ASN A 201 -17.15 26.42 -14.86
CA ASN A 201 -18.51 26.20 -15.37
C ASN A 201 -18.61 25.55 -16.77
N ASP A 202 -17.50 25.08 -17.34
CA ASP A 202 -17.46 24.46 -18.67
C ASP A 202 -17.26 22.93 -18.57
N LEU A 203 -18.36 22.24 -18.30
CA LEU A 203 -18.49 20.79 -18.43
C LEU A 203 -19.64 20.48 -19.39
N PHE A 204 -19.37 19.70 -20.42
CA PHE A 204 -20.37 19.37 -21.45
C PHE A 204 -20.66 17.87 -21.48
N VAL A 205 -21.87 17.54 -21.89
CA VAL A 205 -22.31 16.18 -22.16
C VAL A 205 -22.85 16.15 -23.58
N TYR A 206 -22.37 15.21 -24.38
CA TYR A 206 -22.92 14.91 -25.69
C TYR A 206 -23.75 13.63 -25.63
N SER A 207 -25.01 13.74 -26.02
CA SER A 207 -25.94 12.63 -26.10
C SER A 207 -27.03 12.91 -27.12
N ASP A 208 -27.54 11.89 -27.81
CA ASP A 208 -28.59 12.04 -28.82
C ASP A 208 -28.29 13.12 -29.86
N LYS A 209 -27.02 13.19 -30.26
CA LYS A 209 -26.47 14.17 -31.22
C LYS A 209 -26.55 15.63 -30.80
N LYS A 210 -26.64 15.91 -29.49
CA LYS A 210 -26.79 17.25 -28.95
C LYS A 210 -25.80 17.48 -27.80
N PHE A 211 -25.26 18.70 -27.74
CA PHE A 211 -24.50 19.17 -26.60
C PHE A 211 -25.40 19.77 -25.54
N GLU A 212 -25.10 19.45 -24.28
CA GLU A 212 -25.70 20.10 -23.12
C GLU A 212 -24.60 20.49 -22.13
N ARG A 213 -24.71 21.70 -21.57
CA ARG A 213 -23.83 22.15 -20.49
C ARG A 213 -24.34 21.56 -19.18
N PHE A 214 -23.48 20.80 -18.49
CA PHE A 214 -23.82 20.19 -17.22
C PHE A 214 -23.64 21.21 -16.09
N THR A 215 -24.71 21.46 -15.34
CA THR A 215 -24.74 22.39 -14.20
C THR A 215 -25.15 21.68 -12.91
N GLY A 216 -24.95 20.36 -12.83
CA GLY A 216 -25.41 19.55 -11.70
C GLY A 216 -24.50 19.59 -10.47
N ILE A 217 -23.31 20.18 -10.56
CA ILE A 217 -22.45 20.47 -9.41
C ILE A 217 -22.92 21.82 -8.85
N THR A 218 -23.53 21.80 -7.66
CA THR A 218 -24.20 22.98 -7.10
C THR A 218 -23.61 23.45 -5.77
N LYS A 219 -22.85 22.58 -5.08
CA LYS A 219 -22.23 22.91 -3.78
C LYS A 219 -20.87 23.60 -3.90
N ILE A 220 -20.29 23.64 -5.10
CA ILE A 220 -19.06 24.37 -5.41
C ILE A 220 -19.41 25.53 -6.35
N GLU A 221 -18.97 26.72 -6.01
CA GLU A 221 -19.12 27.90 -6.87
C GLU A 221 -18.09 27.85 -8.01
N ASN A 222 -18.53 28.11 -9.24
CA ASN A 222 -17.67 28.12 -10.44
C ASN A 222 -16.79 26.87 -10.61
N PRO A 223 -17.36 25.65 -10.59
CA PRO A 223 -16.56 24.42 -10.62
C PRO A 223 -15.76 24.33 -11.93
N SER A 224 -14.44 24.18 -11.81
CA SER A 224 -13.57 23.77 -12.93
C SER A 224 -13.34 22.26 -12.83
N VAL A 225 -13.90 21.52 -13.78
CA VAL A 225 -13.89 20.05 -13.77
C VAL A 225 -12.76 19.54 -14.64
N ASN A 226 -11.87 18.75 -14.04
CA ASN A 226 -10.73 18.12 -14.71
C ASN A 226 -11.02 16.68 -15.10
N GLU A 227 -11.66 15.93 -14.21
CA GLU A 227 -11.86 14.49 -14.35
C GLU A 227 -13.32 14.12 -14.13
N VAL A 228 -13.82 13.17 -14.93
CA VAL A 228 -15.16 12.59 -14.77
C VAL A 228 -15.05 11.08 -14.88
N THR A 229 -15.59 10.36 -13.89
CA THR A 229 -15.65 8.90 -13.91
C THR A 229 -16.93 8.39 -13.26
N GLN A 230 -17.21 7.09 -13.38
CA GLN A 230 -18.34 6.44 -12.74
C GLN A 230 -17.87 5.23 -11.92
N ASP A 231 -18.29 5.16 -10.66
CA ASP A 231 -17.98 4.02 -9.80
C ASP A 231 -18.86 2.79 -10.10
N LYS A 232 -18.51 1.63 -9.53
CA LYS A 232 -19.22 0.36 -9.74
C LYS A 232 -20.69 0.42 -9.30
N SER A 233 -21.05 1.40 -8.47
CA SER A 233 -22.41 1.61 -7.98
C SER A 233 -23.25 2.52 -8.90
N GLY A 234 -22.65 3.04 -9.97
CA GLY A 234 -23.25 3.98 -10.90
C GLY A 234 -23.16 5.45 -10.48
N ALA A 235 -22.47 5.78 -9.38
CA ALA A 235 -22.29 7.16 -8.97
C ALA A 235 -21.26 7.86 -9.85
N PHE A 236 -21.53 9.10 -10.22
CA PHE A 236 -20.55 9.93 -10.91
C PHE A 236 -19.60 10.57 -9.91
N TRP A 237 -18.33 10.62 -10.29
CA TRP A 237 -17.27 11.32 -9.58
C TRP A 237 -16.68 12.39 -10.48
N PHE A 238 -16.44 13.56 -9.89
CA PHE A 238 -15.88 14.72 -10.56
C PHE A 238 -14.65 15.20 -9.79
N GLY A 239 -13.51 15.29 -10.47
CA GLY A 239 -12.34 16.00 -9.95
C GLY A 239 -12.53 17.50 -10.22
N VAL A 240 -12.66 18.30 -9.17
CA VAL A 240 -13.02 19.72 -9.27
C VAL A 240 -11.91 20.58 -8.65
N ALA A 241 -11.34 21.47 -9.46
CA ALA A 241 -10.30 22.39 -9.01
C ALA A 241 -10.82 23.33 -7.89
N PRO A 242 -9.96 23.72 -6.92
CA PRO A 242 -8.61 23.24 -6.73
C PRO A 242 -8.61 21.80 -6.19
N HIS A 243 -9.02 21.58 -4.95
CA HIS A 243 -8.75 20.35 -4.18
C HIS A 243 -10.02 19.53 -3.87
N PHE A 244 -11.04 19.57 -4.72
CA PHE A 244 -12.30 18.89 -4.45
C PHE A 244 -12.49 17.63 -5.29
N ALA A 245 -13.11 16.62 -4.70
CA ALA A 245 -13.83 15.60 -5.43
C ALA A 245 -15.33 15.74 -5.12
N VAL A 246 -16.18 15.66 -6.13
CA VAL A 246 -17.64 15.68 -5.96
C VAL A 246 -18.19 14.35 -6.43
N ARG A 247 -19.01 13.71 -5.59
CA ARG A 247 -19.74 12.50 -5.93
C ARG A 247 -21.22 12.82 -6.06
N ILE A 248 -21.84 12.37 -7.14
CA ILE A 248 -23.29 12.51 -7.37
C ILE A 248 -23.91 11.14 -7.61
N LYS A 249 -24.88 10.75 -6.77
CA LYS A 249 -25.69 9.54 -6.93
C LYS A 249 -27.15 9.83 -6.64
N ASP A 250 -28.06 9.46 -7.54
CA ASP A 250 -29.50 9.63 -7.35
C ASP A 250 -29.91 11.04 -6.88
N THR A 251 -29.25 12.08 -7.40
CA THR A 251 -29.34 13.51 -7.04
C THR A 251 -28.67 13.94 -5.72
N GLU A 252 -28.17 13.00 -4.92
CA GLU A 252 -27.36 13.30 -3.75
C GLU A 252 -25.96 13.74 -4.17
N GLU A 253 -25.62 14.99 -3.90
CA GLU A 253 -24.29 15.56 -4.11
C GLU A 253 -23.48 15.52 -2.80
N THR A 254 -22.33 14.85 -2.80
CA THR A 254 -21.37 14.80 -1.69
C THR A 254 -20.06 15.47 -2.13
N VAL A 255 -19.57 16.43 -1.35
CA VAL A 255 -18.29 17.12 -1.62
C VAL A 255 -17.24 16.60 -0.66
N PHE A 256 -16.09 16.21 -1.21
CA PHE A 256 -14.90 15.81 -0.48
C PHE A 256 -13.85 16.91 -0.63
N ASN A 257 -13.44 17.51 0.48
CA ASN A 257 -12.29 18.40 0.52
C ASN A 257 -11.03 17.55 0.70
N LEU A 258 -10.15 17.56 -0.30
CA LEU A 258 -8.90 16.82 -0.33
C LEU A 258 -7.68 17.72 -0.04
N GLU A 259 -7.91 18.93 0.45
CA GLU A 259 -6.87 19.83 0.92
C GLU A 259 -6.09 19.21 2.09
N HIS A 260 -4.79 19.43 2.09
CA HIS A 260 -3.88 19.05 3.16
C HIS A 260 -2.92 20.20 3.45
N ASP A 261 -2.29 20.19 4.63
CA ASP A 261 -1.26 21.16 5.00
C ASP A 261 -0.20 21.27 3.88
N HIS A 262 -0.04 22.48 3.33
CA HIS A 262 0.86 22.83 2.22
C HIS A 262 0.40 22.50 0.78
N LEU A 263 -0.87 22.11 0.57
CA LEU A 263 -1.42 21.70 -0.75
C LEU A 263 -2.44 22.67 -1.36
N GLU A 264 -2.28 23.97 -1.15
CA GLU A 264 -3.15 24.98 -1.78
C GLU A 264 -3.06 24.90 -3.32
N GLY A 265 -4.20 24.70 -3.99
CA GLY A 265 -4.31 24.70 -5.46
C GLY A 265 -4.17 23.33 -6.16
N THR A 266 -4.08 22.24 -5.39
CA THR A 266 -3.82 20.88 -5.90
C THR A 266 -4.96 20.33 -6.75
N VAL A 267 -4.75 20.06 -8.05
CA VAL A 267 -5.80 19.55 -8.95
C VAL A 267 -5.89 18.03 -8.94
N VAL A 268 -7.10 17.49 -8.77
CA VAL A 268 -7.39 16.06 -8.91
C VAL A 268 -7.41 15.67 -10.39
N ASN A 269 -6.42 14.88 -10.81
CA ASN A 269 -6.20 14.46 -12.19
C ASN A 269 -6.68 13.04 -12.49
N GLY A 270 -6.96 12.23 -11.46
CA GLY A 270 -7.44 10.87 -11.64
C GLY A 270 -8.23 10.39 -10.43
N ILE A 271 -9.33 9.67 -10.70
CA ILE A 271 -10.18 9.08 -9.67
C ILE A 271 -10.45 7.63 -10.06
N ILE A 272 -10.08 6.68 -9.20
CA ILE A 272 -10.41 5.27 -9.39
C ILE A 272 -11.05 4.68 -8.13
N GLN A 273 -11.94 3.71 -8.34
CA GLN A 273 -12.37 2.78 -7.31
C GLN A 273 -11.71 1.42 -7.58
N ASP A 274 -10.86 0.98 -6.68
CA ASP A 274 -10.16 -0.30 -6.85
C ASP A 274 -11.08 -1.53 -6.64
N SER A 275 -10.54 -2.73 -6.83
CA SER A 275 -11.24 -4.00 -6.62
C SER A 275 -11.65 -4.27 -5.17
N ALA A 276 -10.96 -3.69 -4.20
CA ALA A 276 -11.31 -3.76 -2.78
C ALA A 276 -12.46 -2.80 -2.39
N GLY A 277 -12.72 -1.79 -3.23
CA GLY A 277 -13.75 -0.79 -3.05
C GLY A 277 -13.24 0.53 -2.48
N ASP A 278 -11.92 0.68 -2.32
CA ASP A 278 -11.28 1.91 -1.88
C ASP A 278 -11.21 2.93 -3.02
N TYR A 279 -11.27 4.20 -2.67
CA TYR A 279 -11.20 5.28 -3.65
C TYR A 279 -9.84 5.97 -3.59
N TRP A 280 -9.22 6.13 -4.76
CA TRP A 280 -7.92 6.76 -4.92
C TRP A 280 -8.08 8.04 -5.74
N PHE A 281 -7.56 9.14 -5.21
CA PHE A 281 -7.63 10.48 -5.80
C PHE A 281 -6.20 10.95 -6.10
N ALA A 282 -5.76 10.73 -7.34
CA ALA A 282 -4.47 11.19 -7.83
C ALA A 282 -4.51 12.69 -8.13
N SER A 283 -3.44 13.40 -7.78
CA SER A 283 -3.33 14.84 -7.99
C SER A 283 -1.94 15.26 -8.44
N ASP A 284 -1.77 16.54 -8.78
CA ASP A 284 -0.46 17.13 -9.06
C ASP A 284 0.45 17.30 -7.83
N SER A 285 -0.07 16.97 -6.64
CA SER A 285 0.63 17.15 -5.37
C SER A 285 0.45 15.99 -4.41
N GLY A 286 0.29 14.76 -4.92
CA GLY A 286 0.23 13.52 -4.16
C GLY A 286 -1.05 12.72 -4.40
N ILE A 287 -1.36 11.81 -3.49
CA ILE A 287 -2.54 10.96 -3.59
C ILE A 287 -3.32 10.93 -2.28
N THR A 288 -4.63 11.08 -2.38
CA THR A 288 -5.54 10.86 -1.26
C THR A 288 -6.27 9.54 -1.45
N ILE A 289 -6.36 8.75 -0.39
CA ILE A 289 -7.04 7.45 -0.38
C ILE A 289 -8.16 7.48 0.65
N ILE A 290 -9.33 7.00 0.26
CA ILE A 290 -10.45 6.73 1.16
C ILE A 290 -10.57 5.23 1.35
N HIS A 291 -10.20 4.77 2.54
CA HIS A 291 -10.31 3.37 2.96
C HIS A 291 -11.16 3.27 4.22
N ASN A 292 -12.23 2.46 4.19
CA ASN A 292 -13.17 2.32 5.32
C ASN A 292 -13.72 3.66 5.88
N GLY A 293 -13.89 4.66 5.00
CA GLY A 293 -14.34 6.01 5.37
C GLY A 293 -13.27 6.90 6.02
N ILE A 294 -12.04 6.41 6.13
CA ILE A 294 -10.87 7.18 6.60
C ILE A 294 -10.16 7.76 5.39
N TYR A 295 -9.84 9.05 5.46
CA TYR A 295 -9.11 9.80 4.44
C TYR A 295 -7.64 9.84 4.83
N THR A 296 -6.75 9.42 3.94
CA THR A 296 -5.31 9.49 4.20
C THR A 296 -4.59 10.01 2.96
N TYR A 297 -3.71 10.98 3.18
CA TYR A 297 -2.89 11.59 2.15
C TYR A 297 -1.48 11.02 2.16
N TYR A 298 -0.97 10.75 0.97
CA TYR A 298 0.38 10.27 0.71
C TYR A 298 1.10 11.14 -0.32
N ASP A 299 2.38 11.36 -0.07
CA ASP A 299 3.34 12.08 -0.88
C ASP A 299 4.68 11.33 -0.91
N LYS A 300 5.68 11.95 -1.55
CA LYS A 300 7.02 11.38 -1.68
C LYS A 300 7.72 11.11 -0.35
N ARG A 301 7.35 11.80 0.72
CA ARG A 301 7.96 11.69 2.05
C ARG A 301 7.40 10.49 2.81
N ASN A 302 6.18 10.04 2.50
CA ASN A 302 5.46 9.07 3.31
C ASN A 302 4.80 7.90 2.55
N GLY A 303 4.95 7.74 1.23
CA GLY A 303 4.47 6.50 0.60
C GLY A 303 4.61 6.32 -0.90
N ILE A 304 4.63 7.39 -1.70
CA ILE A 304 4.68 7.30 -3.17
C ILE A 304 6.05 7.71 -3.73
N ALA A 305 6.34 7.37 -4.99
CA ALA A 305 7.65 7.67 -5.58
C ALA A 305 7.87 9.17 -5.95
N ASP A 306 6.80 9.90 -6.27
CA ASP A 306 6.84 11.33 -6.61
C ASP A 306 5.48 12.00 -6.35
N ASP A 307 5.45 13.32 -6.17
CA ASP A 307 4.23 14.03 -5.78
C ASP A 307 3.30 14.29 -6.99
N TYR A 308 3.86 14.55 -8.17
CA TYR A 308 3.03 14.93 -9.32
C TYR A 308 2.57 13.69 -10.08
N ILE A 309 1.30 13.30 -9.86
CA ILE A 309 0.65 12.19 -10.55
C ILE A 309 -0.10 12.70 -11.78
N ASN A 310 0.21 12.13 -12.94
CA ASN A 310 -0.49 12.40 -14.19
C ASN A 310 -1.66 11.44 -14.40
N GLU A 311 -1.49 10.15 -14.08
CA GLU A 311 -2.52 9.14 -14.31
C GLU A 311 -2.38 8.00 -13.30
N ILE A 312 -3.52 7.37 -12.97
CA ILE A 312 -3.63 6.22 -12.08
C ILE A 312 -4.64 5.22 -12.65
N PHE A 313 -4.33 3.92 -12.60
CA PHE A 313 -5.31 2.88 -12.92
C PHE A 313 -5.03 1.58 -12.16
N GLU A 314 -6.03 0.70 -12.09
CA GLU A 314 -5.90 -0.66 -11.57
C GLU A 314 -5.77 -1.65 -12.75
N ASP A 315 -4.74 -2.50 -12.72
CA ASP A 315 -4.58 -3.57 -13.71
C ASP A 315 -5.50 -4.76 -13.41
N ARG A 316 -5.61 -5.69 -14.37
CA ARG A 316 -6.47 -6.89 -14.26
C ARG A 316 -6.10 -7.84 -13.12
N GLU A 317 -4.91 -7.71 -12.55
CA GLU A 317 -4.44 -8.51 -11.42
C GLU A 317 -4.71 -7.82 -10.08
N GLY A 318 -5.29 -6.61 -10.10
CA GLY A 318 -5.58 -5.80 -8.91
C GLY A 318 -4.40 -4.97 -8.42
N ASN A 319 -3.37 -4.76 -9.25
CA ASN A 319 -2.27 -3.85 -8.90
C ASN A 319 -2.61 -2.42 -9.31
N ILE A 320 -2.24 -1.47 -8.47
CA ILE A 320 -2.39 -0.05 -8.78
C ILE A 320 -1.14 0.44 -9.49
N TRP A 321 -1.32 1.10 -10.62
CA TRP A 321 -0.24 1.72 -11.39
C TRP A 321 -0.39 3.23 -11.33
N ILE A 322 0.72 3.91 -11.03
CA ILE A 322 0.80 5.36 -10.94
C ILE A 322 1.83 5.85 -11.96
N ALA A 323 1.42 6.77 -12.81
CA ALA A 323 2.27 7.46 -13.76
C ALA A 323 2.58 8.88 -13.27
N TYR A 324 3.86 9.20 -13.15
CA TYR A 324 4.29 10.50 -12.62
C TYR A 324 4.77 11.46 -13.70
N ASN A 325 4.74 12.74 -13.38
CA ASN A 325 5.35 13.78 -14.21
C ASN A 325 6.88 13.68 -14.24
N ARG A 326 7.50 13.27 -13.13
CA ARG A 326 8.97 13.20 -13.00
C ARG A 326 9.49 11.92 -12.34
N GLY A 327 8.61 11.04 -11.89
CA GLY A 327 8.93 9.81 -11.14
C GLY A 327 8.90 8.51 -11.94
N GLY A 328 8.69 8.56 -13.27
CA GLY A 328 8.49 7.36 -14.08
C GLY A 328 7.14 6.68 -13.77
N ILE A 329 7.15 5.36 -13.59
CA ILE A 329 5.97 4.58 -13.22
C ILE A 329 6.18 3.85 -11.90
N GLU A 330 5.16 3.79 -11.05
CA GLU A 330 5.14 2.94 -9.85
C GLU A 330 4.01 1.91 -9.95
N LYS A 331 4.32 0.66 -9.59
CA LYS A 331 3.35 -0.40 -9.36
C LYS A 331 3.23 -0.63 -7.86
N MET A 332 2.02 -0.65 -7.35
CA MET A 332 1.68 -1.06 -6.01
C MET A 332 0.91 -2.38 -6.06
N SER A 333 1.46 -3.41 -5.43
CA SER A 333 0.83 -4.72 -5.30
C SER A 333 0.47 -4.98 -3.85
N GLN A 334 -0.72 -5.50 -3.57
CA GLN A 334 -1.08 -5.91 -2.20
C GLN A 334 -0.08 -6.97 -1.68
N GLY A 335 0.55 -6.67 -0.56
CA GLY A 335 1.57 -7.51 0.05
C GLY A 335 0.96 -8.74 0.73
N LYS A 336 1.60 -9.90 0.55
CA LYS A 336 1.32 -11.09 1.39
C LYS A 336 1.93 -10.98 2.79
N PHE A 337 2.88 -10.07 2.95
CA PHE A 337 3.62 -9.84 4.17
C PHE A 337 3.61 -8.34 4.45
N ARG A 338 3.35 -7.98 5.70
CA ARG A 338 3.57 -6.62 6.20
C ARG A 338 4.98 -6.53 6.75
N THR A 339 5.72 -5.50 6.33
CA THR A 339 7.08 -5.25 6.83
C THR A 339 7.04 -4.14 7.87
N ILE A 340 7.52 -4.42 9.08
CA ILE A 340 7.74 -3.41 10.12
C ILE A 340 9.24 -3.15 10.18
N THR A 341 9.66 -1.95 9.78
CA THR A 341 11.07 -1.57 9.76
C THR A 341 11.45 -0.90 11.07
N MET A 342 12.51 -1.39 11.70
CA MET A 342 13.10 -0.78 12.89
C MET A 342 14.54 -0.33 12.57
N PRO A 343 15.02 0.79 13.13
CA PRO A 343 16.39 1.27 12.91
C PRO A 343 17.44 0.39 13.61
N ILE A 344 17.00 -0.60 14.38
CA ILE A 344 17.85 -1.51 15.15
C ILE A 344 17.57 -2.96 14.82
N ALA A 345 18.60 -3.81 14.95
CA ALA A 345 18.47 -5.25 14.75
C ALA A 345 17.56 -5.88 15.81
N VAL A 346 16.50 -6.54 15.32
CA VAL A 346 15.63 -7.41 16.12
C VAL A 346 16.27 -8.80 16.21
N ASN A 347 16.50 -9.24 17.44
CA ASN A 347 17.18 -10.49 17.77
C ASN A 347 16.22 -11.63 18.13
N ALA A 348 15.04 -11.30 18.68
CA ALA A 348 14.05 -12.26 19.13
C ALA A 348 12.63 -11.69 18.97
N ILE A 349 11.67 -12.55 18.66
CA ILE A 349 10.26 -12.18 18.51
C ILE A 349 9.42 -13.21 19.24
N CYS A 350 8.43 -12.74 19.99
CA CYS A 350 7.48 -13.59 20.68
C CYS A 350 6.07 -13.02 20.62
N GLU A 351 5.12 -13.84 20.17
CA GLU A 351 3.70 -13.53 20.26
C GLU A 351 3.20 -13.81 21.68
N ASP A 352 2.62 -12.80 22.32
CA ASP A 352 1.95 -12.92 23.62
C ASP A 352 0.44 -12.83 23.39
N LYS A 353 -0.17 -14.00 23.19
CA LYS A 353 -1.62 -14.12 22.97
C LYS A 353 -2.45 -13.72 24.18
N LEU A 354 -1.90 -13.83 25.39
CA LEU A 354 -2.60 -13.47 26.61
C LEU A 354 -2.78 -11.95 26.68
N ARG A 355 -1.73 -11.19 26.36
CA ARG A 355 -1.75 -9.72 26.35
C ARG A 355 -2.21 -9.12 25.02
N GLY A 356 -2.26 -9.94 23.96
CA GLY A 356 -2.61 -9.51 22.61
C GLY A 356 -1.55 -8.59 22.01
N VAL A 357 -0.27 -8.88 22.25
CA VAL A 357 0.87 -8.07 21.79
C VAL A 357 1.95 -8.95 21.17
N THR A 358 2.84 -8.34 20.39
CA THR A 358 4.09 -8.95 19.94
C THR A 358 5.26 -8.27 20.62
N TRP A 359 6.11 -9.06 21.27
CA TRP A 359 7.34 -8.58 21.88
C TRP A 359 8.52 -8.76 20.93
N LEU A 360 9.33 -7.71 20.76
CA LEU A 360 10.53 -7.73 19.92
C LEU A 360 11.75 -7.39 20.78
N GLY A 361 12.62 -8.37 20.99
CA GLY A 361 13.91 -8.15 21.63
C GLY A 361 14.94 -7.63 20.63
N ALA A 362 15.62 -6.54 20.95
CA ALA A 362 16.60 -5.87 20.09
C ALA A 362 17.92 -5.61 20.83
N ASP A 363 18.86 -4.96 20.15
CA ASP A 363 20.18 -4.63 20.71
C ASP A 363 20.18 -3.47 21.72
N ASP A 364 19.07 -2.75 21.91
CA ASP A 364 18.94 -1.64 22.87
C ASP A 364 17.74 -1.77 23.82
N GLY A 365 17.01 -2.89 23.76
CA GLY A 365 15.92 -3.18 24.68
C GLY A 365 14.90 -4.13 24.10
N ILE A 366 13.72 -4.12 24.71
CA ILE A 366 12.55 -4.85 24.22
C ILE A 366 11.47 -3.85 23.81
N TYR A 367 10.78 -4.16 22.72
CA TYR A 367 9.68 -3.37 22.19
C TYR A 367 8.39 -4.16 22.31
N CYS A 368 7.31 -3.48 22.71
CA CYS A 368 5.96 -4.02 22.70
C CYS A 368 5.23 -3.46 21.49
N TYR A 369 4.76 -4.33 20.59
CA TYR A 369 4.03 -3.95 19.38
C TYR A 369 2.59 -4.45 19.44
N LYS A 370 1.65 -3.55 19.21
CA LYS A 370 0.22 -3.84 19.22
C LYS A 370 -0.49 -2.89 18.26
N ASP A 371 -1.40 -3.40 17.43
CA ASP A 371 -2.29 -2.59 16.59
C ASP A 371 -1.55 -1.47 15.82
N ASN A 372 -0.41 -1.81 15.22
CA ASN A 372 0.43 -0.91 14.42
C ASN A 372 1.16 0.20 15.17
N VAL A 373 1.19 0.14 16.50
CA VAL A 373 1.93 1.08 17.34
C VAL A 373 2.86 0.35 18.29
N PHE A 374 4.00 0.99 18.58
CA PHE A 374 4.87 0.57 19.67
C PHE A 374 4.37 1.17 20.98
N ILE A 375 4.25 0.34 22.00
CA ILE A 375 3.73 0.71 23.33
C ILE A 375 4.90 0.75 24.32
N GLU A 376 5.02 1.86 25.05
CA GLU A 376 5.89 1.93 26.22
C GLU A 376 5.16 1.39 27.46
N ASN A 377 5.83 0.53 28.24
CA ASN A 377 5.33 0.00 29.51
C ASN A 377 6.50 -0.31 30.47
N GLU A 378 6.17 -0.85 31.65
CA GLU A 378 7.16 -1.16 32.68
C GLU A 378 8.24 -2.15 32.19
N VAL A 379 7.86 -3.14 31.36
CA VAL A 379 8.79 -4.14 30.81
C VAL A 379 9.75 -3.50 29.80
N THR A 380 9.24 -2.63 28.90
CA THR A 380 10.08 -1.93 27.91
C THR A 380 11.05 -0.97 28.58
N GLU A 381 10.59 -0.23 29.61
CA GLU A 381 11.46 0.68 30.35
C GLU A 381 12.50 -0.06 31.20
N LEU A 382 12.12 -1.17 31.84
CA LEU A 382 13.04 -1.99 32.63
C LEU A 382 14.18 -2.57 31.77
N CYS A 383 13.86 -2.99 30.54
CA CYS A 383 14.82 -3.62 29.63
C CYS A 383 15.60 -2.62 28.77
N LYS A 384 15.39 -1.31 28.95
CA LYS A 384 16.03 -0.26 28.17
C LYS A 384 17.56 -0.35 28.25
N SER A 385 18.24 -0.10 27.14
CA SER A 385 19.69 -0.23 26.99
C SER A 385 20.26 -1.64 27.23
N SER A 386 19.41 -2.67 27.29
CA SER A 386 19.84 -4.06 27.45
C SER A 386 19.75 -4.80 26.12
N ARG A 387 20.76 -5.61 25.80
CA ARG A 387 20.79 -6.39 24.55
C ARG A 387 19.96 -7.66 24.70
N ILE A 388 18.74 -7.66 24.19
CA ILE A 388 17.83 -8.80 24.35
C ILE A 388 18.17 -9.87 23.30
N ARG A 389 18.32 -11.12 23.76
CA ARG A 389 18.64 -12.28 22.91
C ARG A 389 17.55 -13.31 22.81
N HIS A 390 16.67 -13.35 23.80
CA HIS A 390 15.54 -14.26 23.80
C HIS A 390 14.36 -13.60 24.46
N VAL A 391 13.20 -13.81 23.84
CA VAL A 391 11.89 -13.51 24.38
C VAL A 391 11.04 -14.74 24.11
N GLY A 392 10.43 -15.32 25.13
CA GLY A 392 9.65 -16.55 25.00
C GLY A 392 8.49 -16.60 25.96
N MET A 393 7.39 -17.22 25.54
CA MET A 393 6.24 -17.51 26.40
C MET A 393 6.30 -18.93 26.92
N THR A 394 5.99 -19.08 28.21
CA THR A 394 5.75 -20.37 28.86
C THR A 394 4.31 -20.83 28.59
N PRO A 395 4.00 -22.15 28.72
CA PRO A 395 2.65 -22.67 28.51
C PRO A 395 1.57 -22.06 29.41
N ASP A 396 1.95 -21.58 30.60
CA ASP A 396 1.07 -20.94 31.59
C ASP A 396 1.03 -19.41 31.49
N GLY A 397 1.64 -18.83 30.45
CA GLY A 397 1.47 -17.41 30.11
C GLY A 397 2.48 -16.46 30.75
N GLU A 398 3.55 -16.98 31.36
CA GLU A 398 4.69 -16.16 31.78
C GLU A 398 5.57 -15.81 30.59
N LEU A 399 6.06 -14.57 30.57
CA LEU A 399 7.03 -14.07 29.60
C LEU A 399 8.45 -14.17 30.19
N LEU A 400 9.36 -14.80 29.45
CA LEU A 400 10.78 -14.90 29.80
C LEU A 400 11.61 -14.04 28.85
N ILE A 401 12.42 -13.14 29.39
CA ILE A 401 13.29 -12.23 28.64
C ILE A 401 14.73 -12.45 29.08
N SER A 402 15.58 -12.88 28.15
CA SER A 402 17.01 -13.10 28.39
C SER A 402 17.83 -12.00 27.73
N ALA A 403 18.62 -11.31 28.53
CA ALA A 403 19.45 -10.21 28.09
C ALA A 403 20.95 -10.54 28.21
N TYR A 404 21.69 -10.21 27.16
CA TYR A 404 23.11 -10.49 26.99
C TYR A 404 24.01 -9.40 27.60
N SER A 405 23.42 -8.26 27.94
CA SER A 405 24.05 -7.16 28.67
C SER A 405 22.99 -6.32 29.37
N GLY A 406 23.37 -5.59 30.41
CA GLY A 406 22.44 -4.78 31.19
C GLY A 406 21.68 -5.67 32.16
N ILE A 407 20.36 -5.76 31.98
CA ILE A 407 19.52 -6.69 32.74
C ILE A 407 19.88 -8.14 32.39
N SER A 408 19.72 -9.09 33.32
CA SER A 408 20.11 -10.50 33.11
C SER A 408 18.92 -11.34 32.64
N GLN A 409 18.25 -12.08 33.52
CA GLN A 409 17.04 -12.82 33.18
C GLN A 409 15.83 -12.18 33.85
N VAL A 410 14.78 -11.92 33.06
CA VAL A 410 13.51 -11.38 33.54
C VAL A 410 12.41 -12.43 33.34
N ARG A 411 11.52 -12.51 34.31
CA ARG A 411 10.24 -13.22 34.23
C ARG A 411 9.12 -12.22 34.48
N VAL A 412 8.08 -12.24 33.64
CA VAL A 412 6.85 -11.47 33.83
C VAL A 412 5.69 -12.44 33.92
N MET A 413 5.02 -12.47 35.07
CA MET A 413 3.88 -13.34 35.34
C MET A 413 2.61 -12.87 34.61
N PRO A 414 1.58 -13.70 34.43
CA PRO A 414 0.29 -13.29 33.83
C PRO A 414 -0.40 -12.09 34.49
N ASN A 415 -0.12 -11.84 35.77
CA ASN A 415 -0.61 -10.68 36.53
C ASN A 415 0.32 -9.45 36.44
N ASP A 416 1.27 -9.47 35.51
CA ASP A 416 2.30 -8.44 35.27
C ASP A 416 3.33 -8.27 36.40
N GLU A 417 3.39 -9.19 37.37
CA GLU A 417 4.45 -9.20 38.37
C GLU A 417 5.80 -9.55 37.72
N ILE A 418 6.80 -8.69 37.94
CA ILE A 418 8.13 -8.81 37.36
C ILE A 418 9.13 -9.34 38.38
N THR A 419 9.85 -10.39 38.01
CA THR A 419 11.02 -10.91 38.74
C THR A 419 12.27 -10.77 37.88
N VAL A 420 13.36 -10.28 38.46
CA VAL A 420 14.67 -10.21 37.80
C VAL A 420 15.63 -11.11 38.55
N TRP A 421 16.23 -12.08 37.85
CA TRP A 421 17.28 -12.93 38.39
C TRP A 421 18.64 -12.46 37.88
N THR A 422 19.60 -12.35 38.80
CA THR A 422 20.93 -11.82 38.59
C THR A 422 22.00 -12.79 39.11
N VAL A 423 23.27 -12.47 38.88
CA VAL A 423 24.39 -13.23 39.48
C VAL A 423 24.42 -13.09 41.00
N GLN A 424 23.91 -11.99 41.56
CA GLN A 424 23.77 -11.83 43.02
C GLN A 424 22.75 -12.80 43.62
N ASP A 425 21.73 -13.20 42.84
CA ASP A 425 20.73 -14.18 43.27
C ASP A 425 21.21 -15.63 43.13
N GLY A 426 22.13 -15.88 42.19
CA GLY A 426 22.75 -17.19 41.98
C GLY A 426 22.93 -17.60 40.52
N LEU A 427 22.60 -16.76 39.53
CA LEU A 427 22.82 -17.10 38.12
C LEU A 427 24.31 -17.35 37.82
N ALA A 428 24.56 -18.31 36.92
CA ALA A 428 25.89 -18.72 36.47
C ALA A 428 26.63 -17.58 35.75
N GLY A 429 25.91 -16.67 35.11
CA GLY A 429 26.51 -15.53 34.43
C GLY A 429 25.52 -14.42 34.09
N LEU A 430 26.04 -13.20 33.96
CA LEU A 430 25.25 -12.00 33.62
C LEU A 430 24.69 -12.01 32.20
N LYS A 431 25.35 -12.72 31.27
CA LYS A 431 25.02 -12.73 29.85
C LYS A 431 24.06 -13.87 29.55
N CYS A 432 22.77 -13.63 29.78
CA CYS A 432 21.71 -14.59 29.51
C CYS A 432 21.41 -14.62 28.01
N ARG A 433 21.14 -15.82 27.48
CA ARG A 433 20.93 -16.01 26.04
C ARG A 433 19.61 -16.67 25.70
N VAL A 434 19.12 -17.55 26.56
CA VAL A 434 17.86 -18.27 26.39
C VAL A 434 17.35 -18.70 27.76
N ALA A 435 16.04 -18.77 27.93
CA ALA A 435 15.44 -19.38 29.11
C ALA A 435 14.17 -20.15 28.73
N ILE A 436 13.90 -21.24 29.45
CA ILE A 436 12.65 -22.01 29.35
C ILE A 436 12.13 -22.31 30.75
N LYS A 437 10.82 -22.53 30.86
CA LYS A 437 10.20 -23.19 32.00
C LYS A 437 9.91 -24.63 31.60
N THR A 438 10.35 -25.59 32.41
CA THR A 438 10.13 -27.02 32.17
C THR A 438 8.79 -27.47 32.74
N SER A 439 8.34 -28.66 32.31
CA SER A 439 7.05 -29.24 32.71
C SER A 439 6.93 -29.55 34.20
N ASP A 440 8.06 -29.71 34.90
CA ASP A 440 8.16 -29.83 36.36
C ASP A 440 8.11 -28.48 37.09
N GLY A 441 8.06 -27.36 36.36
CA GLY A 441 7.93 -26.01 36.90
C GLY A 441 9.22 -25.21 36.95
N ASP A 442 10.38 -25.87 36.90
CA ASP A 442 11.68 -25.24 37.07
C ASP A 442 12.07 -24.33 35.89
N TYR A 443 12.92 -23.35 36.15
CA TYR A 443 13.43 -22.45 35.12
C TYR A 443 14.87 -22.78 34.77
N TYR A 444 15.11 -22.99 33.48
CA TYR A 444 16.45 -23.23 32.94
C TYR A 444 16.89 -21.97 32.21
N VAL A 445 18.00 -21.37 32.62
CA VAL A 445 18.56 -20.13 32.07
C VAL A 445 19.94 -20.41 31.52
N GLY A 446 20.06 -20.37 30.19
CA GLY A 446 21.32 -20.52 29.48
C GLY A 446 22.11 -19.22 29.46
N THR A 447 23.34 -19.25 29.96
CA THR A 447 24.25 -18.10 29.98
C THR A 447 25.53 -18.39 29.20
N THR A 448 26.42 -17.40 29.07
CA THR A 448 27.76 -17.63 28.50
C THR A 448 28.76 -18.27 29.47
N GLN A 449 28.34 -18.55 30.72
CA GLN A 449 29.18 -19.08 31.80
C GLN A 449 28.54 -20.32 32.44
N GLY A 450 27.63 -20.98 31.72
CA GLY A 450 26.95 -22.19 32.18
C GLY A 450 25.44 -22.07 32.16
N LEU A 451 24.79 -23.11 32.67
CA LEU A 451 23.35 -23.25 32.76
C LEU A 451 22.92 -23.09 34.22
N SER A 452 22.00 -22.17 34.48
CA SER A 452 21.34 -22.06 35.80
C SER A 452 19.99 -22.75 35.77
N ILE A 453 19.69 -23.47 36.84
CA ILE A 453 18.38 -24.08 37.12
C ILE A 453 17.85 -23.41 38.38
N ILE A 454 16.66 -22.81 38.28
CA ILE A 454 15.98 -22.14 39.38
C ILE A 454 14.81 -23.03 39.77
N ASP A 455 14.84 -23.51 41.01
CA ASP A 455 13.78 -24.33 41.56
C ASP A 455 12.52 -23.49 41.79
N HIS A 456 11.39 -23.96 41.28
CA HIS A 456 10.15 -23.20 41.33
C HIS A 456 9.47 -23.21 42.70
N GLU A 457 9.78 -24.16 43.58
CA GLU A 457 9.16 -24.27 44.91
C GLU A 457 9.84 -23.33 45.91
N ASP A 458 11.18 -23.33 45.94
CA ASP A 458 11.95 -22.59 46.95
C ASP A 458 12.83 -21.45 46.39
N GLY A 459 12.91 -21.32 45.06
CA GLY A 459 13.70 -20.28 44.39
C GLY A 459 15.20 -20.52 44.42
N SER A 460 15.67 -21.70 44.83
CA SER A 460 17.09 -22.00 44.92
C SER A 460 17.75 -22.19 43.53
N PHE A 461 19.03 -21.85 43.45
CA PHE A 461 19.81 -21.92 42.21
C PHE A 461 20.74 -23.13 42.22
N THR A 462 20.73 -23.88 41.13
CA THR A 462 21.72 -24.92 40.80
C THR A 462 22.39 -24.58 39.48
N ASN A 463 23.71 -24.47 39.47
CA ASN A 463 24.47 -24.17 38.25
C ASN A 463 25.18 -25.42 37.73
N ILE A 464 25.12 -25.62 36.42
CA ILE A 464 25.88 -26.63 35.68
C ILE A 464 26.89 -25.89 34.82
N THR A 465 28.16 -26.15 35.08
CA THR A 465 29.32 -25.44 34.54
C THR A 465 30.29 -26.44 33.90
N ARG A 466 31.49 -25.97 33.57
CA ARG A 466 32.59 -26.80 33.11
C ARG A 466 33.02 -27.84 34.14
N GLU A 467 32.91 -27.51 35.42
CA GLU A 467 33.22 -28.44 36.52
C GLU A 467 32.25 -29.62 36.55
N ASP A 468 31.04 -29.43 36.05
CA ASP A 468 29.96 -30.42 36.00
C ASP A 468 29.91 -31.22 34.68
N GLY A 469 30.74 -30.86 33.70
CA GLY A 469 30.91 -31.62 32.46
C GLY A 469 30.64 -30.88 31.16
N PHE A 470 30.34 -29.57 31.17
CA PHE A 470 30.31 -28.80 29.92
C PHE A 470 31.73 -28.60 29.36
N GLU A 471 31.99 -29.06 28.13
CA GLU A 471 33.24 -28.74 27.43
C GLU A 471 33.31 -27.27 27.03
N ASN A 472 32.15 -26.69 26.69
CA ASN A 472 31.95 -25.28 26.47
C ASN A 472 30.64 -24.84 27.15
N GLU A 473 30.75 -23.86 28.05
CA GLU A 473 29.68 -23.36 28.91
C GLU A 473 28.80 -22.30 28.23
N PHE A 474 29.11 -21.95 26.99
CA PHE A 474 28.35 -20.96 26.23
C PHE A 474 27.05 -21.59 25.72
N ILE A 475 25.97 -21.46 26.50
CA ILE A 475 24.67 -22.05 26.19
C ILE A 475 23.97 -21.23 25.11
N MET A 476 23.52 -21.90 24.05
CA MET A 476 22.93 -21.29 22.85
C MET A 476 21.44 -21.54 22.72
N CYS A 477 20.97 -22.73 23.09
CA CYS A 477 19.55 -23.08 23.02
C CYS A 477 19.17 -24.11 24.09
N LEU A 478 17.91 -24.09 24.49
CA LEU A 478 17.30 -25.03 25.43
C LEU A 478 16.01 -25.57 24.82
N PHE A 479 15.73 -26.85 25.07
CA PHE A 479 14.50 -27.50 24.64
C PHE A 479 14.16 -28.66 25.59
N GLU A 480 12.94 -28.70 26.12
CA GLU A 480 12.46 -29.86 26.86
C GLU A 480 11.73 -30.82 25.92
N ASP A 481 12.07 -32.11 25.98
CA ASP A 481 11.34 -33.14 25.24
C ASP A 481 10.17 -33.73 26.03
N ASN A 482 9.35 -34.54 25.35
CA ASN A 482 8.17 -35.19 25.94
C ASN A 482 8.47 -36.23 27.04
N GLN A 483 9.74 -36.51 27.33
CA GLN A 483 10.18 -37.38 28.42
C GLN A 483 10.70 -36.58 29.63
N GLY A 484 10.54 -35.25 29.61
CA GLY A 484 11.04 -34.35 30.66
C GLY A 484 12.55 -34.20 30.65
N ARG A 485 13.23 -34.48 29.52
CA ARG A 485 14.67 -34.27 29.40
C ARG A 485 14.94 -32.92 28.78
N VAL A 486 15.91 -32.20 29.32
CA VAL A 486 16.32 -30.90 28.79
C VAL A 486 17.52 -31.07 27.87
N TRP A 487 17.35 -30.70 26.61
CA TRP A 487 18.37 -30.65 25.59
C TRP A 487 19.03 -29.27 25.62
N VAL A 488 20.35 -29.26 25.75
CA VAL A 488 21.17 -28.05 25.90
C VAL A 488 22.14 -28.00 24.74
N GLY A 489 21.97 -27.03 23.85
CA GLY A 489 22.90 -26.76 22.75
C GLY A 489 23.91 -25.69 23.15
N THR A 490 25.16 -25.85 22.74
CA THR A 490 26.27 -24.94 23.09
C THR A 490 26.98 -24.38 21.87
N ASP A 491 27.76 -23.31 22.05
CA ASP A 491 28.61 -22.74 21.00
C ASP A 491 29.92 -23.52 20.85
N GLY A 492 29.85 -24.74 20.30
CA GLY A 492 31.04 -25.53 19.99
C GLY A 492 31.30 -26.72 20.92
N GLY A 493 30.49 -26.88 21.98
CA GLY A 493 30.52 -28.06 22.86
C GLY A 493 29.51 -29.15 22.47
N GLY A 494 28.74 -28.98 21.40
CA GLY A 494 27.72 -29.95 20.97
C GLY A 494 26.41 -29.86 21.77
N ILE A 495 25.73 -31.01 21.88
CA ILE A 495 24.43 -31.17 22.55
C ILE A 495 24.60 -31.98 23.84
N TYR A 496 24.06 -31.48 24.94
CA TYR A 496 23.96 -32.19 26.21
C TYR A 496 22.50 -32.51 26.49
N ILE A 497 22.23 -33.68 27.05
CA ILE A 497 20.88 -34.06 27.51
C ILE A 497 20.94 -34.18 29.01
N LEU A 498 20.06 -33.44 29.67
CA LEU A 498 19.88 -33.46 31.11
C LEU A 498 18.64 -34.26 31.48
N LYS A 499 18.77 -35.02 32.56
CA LYS A 499 17.65 -35.67 33.25
C LYS A 499 17.91 -35.55 34.75
N ASP A 500 16.87 -35.22 35.52
CA ASP A 500 16.99 -35.02 36.97
C ASP A 500 18.11 -34.01 37.32
N LYS A 501 18.15 -32.88 36.59
CA LYS A 501 19.15 -31.79 36.73
C LYS A 501 20.61 -32.23 36.51
N LYS A 502 20.87 -33.38 35.86
CA LYS A 502 22.23 -33.91 35.59
C LYS A 502 22.44 -34.26 34.13
N ILE A 503 23.66 -34.05 33.63
CA ILE A 503 24.05 -34.46 32.29
C ILE A 503 24.04 -36.00 32.21
N VAL A 504 23.21 -36.57 31.34
CA VAL A 504 23.11 -38.02 31.11
C VAL A 504 23.63 -38.46 29.76
N LYS A 505 23.69 -37.55 28.78
CA LYS A 505 24.28 -37.79 27.47
C LYS A 505 24.92 -36.52 26.91
N HIS A 506 25.91 -36.73 26.06
CA HIS A 506 26.62 -35.68 25.33
C HIS A 506 26.91 -36.16 23.91
N TYR A 507 26.58 -35.33 22.92
CA TYR A 507 26.81 -35.59 21.51
C TYR A 507 27.64 -34.47 20.90
N THR A 508 28.66 -34.87 20.16
CA THR A 508 29.52 -34.02 19.34
C THR A 508 29.64 -34.59 17.93
N THR A 509 30.46 -33.98 17.09
CA THR A 509 30.88 -34.53 15.80
C THR A 509 31.46 -35.94 15.90
N HIS A 510 32.10 -36.30 17.02
CA HIS A 510 32.58 -37.66 17.27
C HIS A 510 31.46 -38.69 17.43
N GLN A 511 30.25 -38.24 17.81
CA GLN A 511 29.05 -39.07 17.93
C GLN A 511 28.08 -38.87 16.74
N GLY A 512 28.51 -38.20 15.68
CA GLY A 512 27.76 -38.08 14.42
C GLY A 512 26.96 -36.78 14.24
N LEU A 513 27.13 -35.76 15.10
CA LEU A 513 26.59 -34.44 14.80
C LEU A 513 27.32 -33.82 13.60
N ALA A 514 26.60 -33.06 12.77
CA ALA A 514 27.19 -32.33 11.64
C ALA A 514 28.09 -31.16 12.07
N GLY A 515 27.90 -30.64 13.29
CA GLY A 515 28.71 -29.58 13.89
C GLY A 515 28.45 -29.47 15.39
N ASN A 516 29.37 -28.84 16.12
CA ASN A 516 29.27 -28.67 17.57
C ASN A 516 28.69 -27.32 18.00
N VAL A 517 28.46 -26.39 17.07
CA VAL A 517 27.75 -25.13 17.33
C VAL A 517 26.27 -25.36 17.08
N ILE A 518 25.47 -25.33 18.15
CA ILE A 518 24.05 -25.69 18.12
C ILE A 518 23.22 -24.44 18.35
N PHE A 519 22.63 -23.89 17.28
CA PHE A 519 21.84 -22.65 17.37
C PHE A 519 20.43 -22.86 17.93
N LYS A 520 19.81 -24.01 17.63
CA LYS A 520 18.45 -24.32 18.05
C LYS A 520 18.23 -25.82 18.08
N VAL A 521 17.48 -26.28 19.08
CA VAL A 521 16.87 -27.61 19.13
C VAL A 521 15.37 -27.38 19.19
N SER A 522 14.61 -28.08 18.35
CA SER A 522 13.15 -28.05 18.35
C SER A 522 12.60 -29.36 17.79
N TYR A 523 11.40 -29.71 18.21
CA TYR A 523 10.62 -30.80 17.62
C TYR A 523 9.82 -30.27 16.41
N LEU A 524 9.70 -31.07 15.35
CA LEU A 524 8.95 -30.75 14.12
C LEU A 524 7.51 -31.25 14.18
#